data_AF-A0ABD0KJ81-F1
#
_entry.id   AF-A0ABD0KJ81-F1
#
_cell.length_a   1.000
_cell.length_b   1.000
_cell.length_c   1.000
_cell.angle_alpha   90.00
_cell.angle_beta   90.00
_cell.angle_gamma   90.00
#
_symmetry.space_group_name_H-M   'P 1'
#
loop_
_entity.id
_entity.type
_entity.pdbx_description
1 polymer ?
#
loop_
_entity_poly.entity_id
_entity_poly.type
_entity_poly.pdbx_seq_one_letter_code
_entity_poly.pdbx_strand_id
1 'polypeptide(L)'
;MVCIRATELSTVLSLCYVLMTNVVRSAASNPCQDGFFLSREGDGTYCRTCAVCPPGHLTTSACTGDRNTTCTPCKAGHFSPGGNVTSCQRCS
;
A
#
# COMPACT_ATOMS: atom_id res chain seq x y z
N MET A 1 24.45 5.62 51.53
CA MET A 1 24.47 6.44 50.29
C MET A 1 25.13 5.58 49.22
N VAL A 2 24.33 4.89 48.41
CA VAL A 2 24.84 3.92 47.42
C VAL A 2 25.19 4.70 46.15
N CYS A 3 26.48 4.75 45.80
CA CYS A 3 26.94 5.30 44.52
C CYS A 3 26.66 4.26 43.42
N ILE A 4 25.47 4.32 42.82
CA ILE A 4 25.16 3.53 41.62
C ILE A 4 25.98 4.13 40.48
N ARG A 5 26.85 3.32 39.86
CA ARG A 5 27.81 3.76 38.85
C ARG A 5 27.09 4.31 37.62
N ALA A 6 27.47 5.52 37.20
CA ALA A 6 26.91 6.25 36.06
C ALA A 6 27.01 5.53 34.69
N THR A 7 27.67 4.38 34.63
CA THR A 7 27.75 3.50 33.44
C THR A 7 26.49 2.67 33.19
N GLU A 8 25.58 2.55 34.16
CA GLU A 8 24.34 1.76 33.98
C GLU A 8 23.23 2.55 33.27
N LEU A 9 23.30 3.88 33.25
CA LEU A 9 22.26 4.72 32.63
C LEU A 9 22.37 4.71 31.09
N SER A 10 23.59 4.68 30.53
CA SER A 10 23.81 4.69 29.07
C SER A 10 23.49 3.35 28.40
N THR A 11 23.73 2.22 29.06
CA THR A 11 23.38 0.90 28.52
C THR A 11 21.87 0.68 28.54
N VAL A 12 21.18 1.15 29.58
CA VAL A 12 19.71 1.11 29.65
C VAL A 12 19.09 2.02 28.58
N LEU A 13 19.63 3.23 28.34
CA LEU A 13 19.16 4.11 27.26
C LEU A 13 19.38 3.49 25.87
N SER A 14 20.54 2.84 25.66
CA SER A 14 20.88 2.18 24.40
C SER A 14 20.05 0.91 24.17
N LEU A 15 19.77 0.12 25.20
CA LEU A 15 18.87 -1.03 25.14
C LEU A 15 17.43 -0.58 24.91
N CYS A 16 16.96 0.49 25.58
CA CYS A 16 15.67 1.11 25.31
C CYS A 16 15.58 1.61 23.86
N TYR A 17 16.61 2.29 23.33
CA TYR A 17 16.65 2.75 21.94
C TYR A 17 16.66 1.59 20.95
N VAL A 18 17.41 0.52 21.22
CA VAL A 18 17.44 -0.71 20.40
C VAL A 18 16.10 -1.44 20.47
N LEU A 19 15.44 -1.53 21.63
CA LEU A 19 14.11 -2.11 21.77
C LEU A 19 13.04 -1.27 21.04
N MET A 20 13.11 0.07 21.13
CA MET A 20 12.20 0.98 20.44
C MET A 20 12.41 0.97 18.91
N THR A 21 13.65 0.79 18.43
CA THR A 21 13.95 0.70 16.99
C THR A 21 13.63 -0.69 16.40
N ASN A 22 13.76 -1.77 17.19
CA ASN A 22 13.36 -3.11 16.76
C ASN A 22 11.83 -3.28 16.62
N VAL A 23 11.03 -2.47 17.33
CA VAL A 23 9.57 -2.41 17.16
C VAL A 23 9.15 -1.80 15.81
N VAL A 24 10.05 -1.10 15.09
CA VAL A 24 9.76 -0.46 13.80
C VAL A 24 10.28 -1.27 12.60
N ARG A 25 10.64 -2.54 12.79
CA ARG A 25 10.87 -3.47 11.67
C ARG A 25 9.60 -4.22 11.30
N SER A 26 8.49 -3.50 11.17
CA SER A 26 7.44 -3.96 10.25
C SER A 26 7.94 -3.62 8.86
N ALA A 27 8.56 -4.61 8.19
CA ALA A 27 8.63 -4.60 6.75
C ALA A 27 7.26 -4.17 6.23
N ALA A 28 7.21 -3.27 5.26
CA ALA A 28 5.98 -2.74 4.67
C ALA A 28 5.24 -3.83 3.86
N SER A 29 4.93 -4.97 4.48
CA SER A 29 3.92 -5.90 4.01
C SER A 29 2.59 -5.18 4.17
N ASN A 30 1.95 -4.92 3.04
CA ASN A 30 0.57 -4.43 3.00
C ASN A 30 -0.29 -5.17 4.03
N PRO A 31 -0.94 -4.49 4.98
CA PRO A 31 -1.81 -5.16 5.95
C PRO A 31 -3.09 -5.72 5.30
N CYS A 32 -3.37 -5.34 4.06
CA CYS A 32 -4.51 -5.84 3.30
C CYS A 32 -4.17 -7.12 2.52
N GLN A 33 -5.16 -7.99 2.35
CA GLN A 33 -5.05 -9.18 1.52
C GLN A 33 -4.95 -8.81 0.02
N ASP A 34 -4.52 -9.76 -0.82
CA ASP A 34 -4.53 -9.57 -2.28
C ASP A 34 -5.93 -9.21 -2.78
N GLY A 35 -6.02 -8.29 -3.73
CA GLY A 35 -7.29 -7.74 -4.21
C GLY A 35 -7.86 -6.62 -3.33
N PHE A 36 -7.14 -6.20 -2.28
CA PHE A 36 -7.44 -5.02 -1.49
C PHE A 36 -6.27 -4.04 -1.45
N PHE A 37 -6.59 -2.75 -1.37
CA PHE A 37 -5.63 -1.68 -1.17
C PHE A 37 -5.95 -0.89 0.11
N LEU A 38 -4.91 -0.30 0.68
CA LEU A 38 -4.96 0.53 1.85
C LEU A 38 -5.50 1.90 1.47
N SER A 39 -6.69 2.22 1.96
CA SER A 39 -7.33 3.52 1.79
C SER A 39 -7.32 4.25 3.12
N ARG A 40 -6.79 5.48 3.14
CA ARG A 40 -6.87 6.36 4.30
C ARG A 40 -8.07 7.28 4.14
N GLU A 41 -8.96 7.28 5.13
CA GLU A 41 -10.17 8.11 5.14
C GLU A 41 -10.38 8.64 6.57
N GLY A 42 -10.42 9.96 6.71
CA GLY A 42 -10.39 10.62 8.02
C GLY A 42 -9.14 10.22 8.82
N ASP A 43 -9.36 9.84 10.09
CA ASP A 43 -8.31 9.36 11.00
C ASP A 43 -8.06 7.84 10.90
N GLY A 44 -8.83 7.14 10.05
CA GLY A 44 -8.81 5.69 9.90
C GLY A 44 -8.04 5.19 8.67
N THR A 45 -7.67 3.92 8.72
CA THR A 45 -7.09 3.21 7.57
C THR A 45 -7.90 1.94 7.32
N TYR A 46 -8.35 1.75 6.08
CA TYR A 46 -9.29 0.69 5.69
C TYR A 46 -8.77 -0.08 4.48
N CYS A 47 -8.95 -1.39 4.48
CA CYS A 47 -8.72 -2.21 3.29
C CYS A 47 -9.94 -2.14 2.38
N ARG A 48 -9.80 -1.51 1.22
CA ARG A 48 -10.86 -1.40 0.22
C ARG A 48 -10.57 -2.31 -0.96
N THR A 49 -11.62 -2.84 -1.57
CA THR A 49 -11.48 -3.70 -2.75
C THR A 49 -10.89 -2.94 -3.91
N CYS A 50 -9.99 -3.58 -4.65
CA CYS A 50 -9.45 -3.04 -5.88
C CYS A 50 -10.56 -2.78 -6.90
N ALA A 51 -10.54 -1.62 -7.53
CA ALA A 51 -11.47 -1.28 -8.60
C ALA A 51 -11.21 -2.14 -9.84
N VAL A 52 -12.29 -2.46 -10.56
CA VAL A 52 -12.24 -3.11 -11.87
C VAL A 52 -12.62 -2.07 -12.91
N CYS A 53 -11.86 -2.00 -14.01
CA CYS A 53 -12.12 -0.98 -15.02
C CYS A 53 -13.43 -1.27 -15.77
N PRO A 54 -14.28 -0.25 -15.99
CA PRO A 54 -15.51 -0.43 -16.74
C PRO A 54 -15.21 -0.68 -18.23
N PRO A 55 -16.20 -1.15 -19.01
CA PRO A 55 -16.10 -1.22 -20.46
C PRO A 55 -15.66 0.12 -21.07
N GLY A 56 -14.89 0.05 -22.15
CA GLY A 56 -14.28 1.22 -22.78
C GLY A 56 -13.08 1.82 -22.03
N HIS A 57 -12.64 1.21 -20.93
CA HIS A 57 -11.43 1.60 -20.20
C HIS A 57 -10.41 0.46 -20.15
N LEU A 58 -9.14 0.83 -20.05
CA LEU A 58 -8.03 -0.07 -19.82
C LEU A 58 -7.36 0.22 -18.47
N THR A 59 -6.82 -0.82 -17.85
CA THR A 59 -6.01 -0.73 -16.63
C THR A 59 -4.63 -0.17 -16.96
N THR A 60 -4.37 1.07 -16.55
CA THR A 60 -3.06 1.72 -16.72
C THR A 60 -2.14 1.49 -15.54
N SER A 61 -2.70 1.25 -14.36
CA SER A 61 -1.96 0.82 -13.18
C SER A 61 -2.75 -0.24 -12.44
N ALA A 62 -2.13 -1.40 -12.24
CA ALA A 62 -2.70 -2.45 -11.44
C ALA A 62 -2.83 -2.00 -9.98
N CYS A 63 -3.82 -2.56 -9.30
CA CYS A 63 -3.95 -2.41 -7.86
C CYS A 63 -2.71 -2.97 -7.15
N THR A 64 -2.24 -2.26 -6.14
CA THR A 64 -1.28 -2.79 -5.17
C THR A 64 -1.80 -2.52 -3.77
N GLY A 65 -1.13 -3.08 -2.77
CA GLY A 65 -1.57 -2.95 -1.40
C GLY A 65 -1.71 -1.54 -0.87
N ASP A 66 -1.06 -0.58 -1.51
CA ASP A 66 -1.00 0.83 -1.18
C ASP A 66 -1.80 1.73 -2.15
N ARG A 67 -2.23 1.20 -3.31
CA ARG A 67 -2.91 2.01 -4.33
C ARG A 67 -3.98 1.23 -5.08
N ASN A 68 -5.08 1.91 -5.38
CA ASN A 68 -6.16 1.34 -6.17
C ASN A 68 -5.78 1.17 -7.65
N THR A 69 -6.52 0.31 -8.36
CA THR A 69 -6.46 0.21 -9.82
C THR A 69 -6.75 1.57 -10.46
N THR A 70 -5.93 1.96 -11.43
CA THR A 70 -6.17 3.16 -12.25
C THR A 70 -6.66 2.74 -13.63
N CYS A 71 -7.74 3.38 -14.07
CA CYS A 71 -8.39 3.12 -15.34
C CYS A 71 -8.30 4.34 -16.24
N THR A 72 -8.06 4.12 -17.52
CA THR A 72 -7.97 5.19 -18.52
C THR A 72 -8.88 4.86 -19.71
N PRO A 73 -9.64 5.82 -20.25
CA PRO A 73 -10.52 5.56 -21.38
C PRO A 73 -9.71 5.15 -22.61
N CYS A 74 -10.29 4.23 -23.38
CA CYS A 74 -9.77 3.88 -24.69
C CYS A 74 -9.80 5.09 -25.63
N LYS A 75 -8.81 5.17 -26.54
CA LYS A 75 -8.80 6.18 -27.60
C LYS A 75 -10.00 5.97 -28.52
N ALA A 76 -10.49 7.05 -29.14
CA ALA A 76 -11.52 6.97 -30.16
C ALA A 76 -11.20 5.90 -31.23
N GLY A 77 -12.22 5.13 -31.64
CA GLY A 77 -12.08 3.99 -32.56
C GLY A 77 -11.49 2.72 -31.92
N HIS A 78 -11.33 2.68 -30.59
CA HIS A 78 -10.95 1.49 -29.85
C HIS A 78 -11.99 1.18 -28.76
N PHE A 79 -12.06 -0.11 -28.40
CA PHE A 79 -12.94 -0.66 -27.37
C PHE A 79 -12.16 -1.58 -26.43
N SER A 80 -12.63 -1.69 -25.19
CA SER A 80 -12.17 -2.67 -24.20
C SER A 80 -13.42 -3.26 -23.54
N PRO A 81 -13.50 -4.58 -23.30
CA PRO A 81 -14.59 -5.18 -22.54
C PRO A 81 -14.61 -4.73 -21.07
N GLY A 82 -13.60 -4.00 -20.61
CA GLY A 82 -13.39 -3.69 -19.20
C GLY A 82 -12.69 -4.86 -18.49
N GLY A 83 -12.62 -4.80 -17.16
CA GLY A 83 -11.89 -5.78 -16.37
C GLY A 83 -10.48 -5.31 -16.01
N ASN A 84 -9.55 -6.28 -15.99
CA ASN A 84 -8.11 -6.06 -15.81
C ASN A 84 -7.36 -6.01 -17.16
N VAL A 85 -8.01 -5.46 -18.18
CA VAL A 85 -7.47 -5.41 -19.54
C VAL A 85 -6.49 -4.24 -19.66
N THR A 86 -5.27 -4.51 -20.10
CA THR A 86 -4.20 -3.50 -20.22
C THR A 86 -4.09 -2.89 -21.62
N SER A 87 -4.96 -3.27 -22.56
CA SER A 87 -4.91 -2.79 -23.95
C SER A 87 -6.29 -2.72 -24.59
N CYS A 88 -6.55 -1.68 -25.38
CA CYS A 88 -7.79 -1.55 -26.13
C CYS A 88 -7.65 -2.18 -27.52
N GLN A 89 -8.71 -2.84 -27.97
CA GLN A 89 -8.82 -3.40 -29.30
C GLN A 89 -9.39 -2.35 -30.26
N ARG A 90 -8.94 -2.33 -31.52
CA ARG A 90 -9.56 -1.47 -32.54
C ARG A 90 -10.96 -1.99 -32.85
N CYS A 91 -11.89 -1.06 -33.08
CA CYS A 91 -13.16 -1.40 -33.71
C CYS A 91 -12.85 -1.81 -35.17
N SER A 92 -13.16 -3.06 -35.52
CA SER A 92 -13.03 -3.59 -36.88
C SER A 92 -14.29 -3.34 -37.69
#